data_AF-A0A1W1CZY7-F1
#
_entry.id   AF-A0A1W1CZY7-F1
#
_cell.length_a   1.000
_cell.length_b   1.000
_cell.length_c   1.000
_cell.angle_alpha   90.00
_cell.angle_beta   90.00
_cell.angle_gamma   90.00
#
_symmetry.space_group_name_H-M   'P 1'
#
loop_
_entity.id
_entity.type
_entity.pdbx_description
1 polymer ?
#
loop_
_entity_poly.entity_id
_entity_poly.type
_entity_poly.pdbx_seq_one_letter_code
_entity_poly.pdbx_strand_id
1 'polypeptide(L)'
;MESNTIYKSFLAMNIDTYFFKHHKVVVEKNIPTGAGLGGGSSDAGAFMRLFNEVCNLQIDTPTLAKMGSTVGADIPFFVYNYDSANVSGFGEVVEPFDDEAFEIELFMPNIHCDTPLVYKTFKRELFDEIEPTAFQGWKKLTTKEVLDKADAIMANDLYRASLIAYPELKEVAKEGWYFSGSGSTFFRIKLN
;
A
#
# COMPACT_ATOMS: atom_id res chain seq x y z
N MET A 1 -11.82 10.01 -15.97
CA MET A 1 -11.05 8.79 -16.30
C MET A 1 -9.56 8.97 -16.03
N GLU A 2 -8.96 10.12 -16.34
CA GLU A 2 -7.50 10.35 -16.23
C GLU A 2 -6.91 10.18 -14.82
N SER A 3 -7.70 10.34 -13.75
CA SER A 3 -7.25 10.11 -12.37
C SER A 3 -7.32 8.65 -11.92
N ASN A 4 -8.01 7.76 -12.66
CA ASN A 4 -8.24 6.38 -12.26
C ASN A 4 -6.97 5.52 -12.48
N THR A 5 -6.53 4.81 -11.45
CA THR A 5 -5.30 4.00 -11.46
C THR A 5 -5.35 2.86 -12.47
N ILE A 6 -6.49 2.20 -12.68
CA ILE A 6 -6.67 1.17 -13.73
C ILE A 6 -6.39 1.76 -15.11
N TYR A 7 -6.98 2.91 -15.41
CA TYR A 7 -6.82 3.53 -16.73
C TYR A 7 -5.39 4.01 -16.94
N LYS A 8 -4.75 4.56 -15.91
CA LYS A 8 -3.32 4.90 -15.95
C LYS A 8 -2.45 3.67 -16.18
N SER A 9 -2.73 2.55 -15.51
CA SER A 9 -2.02 1.28 -15.72
C SER A 9 -2.19 0.73 -17.13
N PHE A 10 -3.39 0.81 -17.70
CA PHE A 10 -3.61 0.47 -19.11
C PHE A 10 -2.71 1.29 -20.04
N LEU A 11 -2.68 2.61 -19.86
CA LEU A 11 -1.83 3.50 -20.65
C LEU A 11 -0.33 3.22 -20.43
N ALA A 12 0.08 2.93 -19.20
CA ALA A 12 1.48 2.65 -18.85
C ALA A 12 2.01 1.35 -19.46
N MET A 13 1.13 0.36 -19.70
CA MET A 13 1.50 -0.85 -20.43
C MET A 13 1.78 -0.56 -21.91
N ASN A 14 1.26 0.55 -22.46
CA ASN A 14 1.53 1.05 -23.81
C ASN A 14 1.37 -0.04 -24.90
N ILE A 15 0.30 -0.85 -24.78
CA ILE A 15 -0.03 -1.91 -25.73
C ILE A 15 -1.17 -1.41 -26.62
N ASP A 16 -0.92 -1.39 -27.93
CA ASP A 16 -1.95 -1.04 -28.91
C ASP A 16 -3.03 -2.15 -28.95
N THR A 17 -4.17 -1.87 -28.31
CA THR A 17 -5.30 -2.79 -28.27
C THR A 17 -6.61 -2.01 -28.38
N TYR A 18 -7.64 -2.68 -28.89
CA TYR A 18 -9.02 -2.21 -28.82
C TYR A 18 -9.73 -2.67 -27.55
N PHE A 19 -9.00 -2.91 -26.45
CA PHE A 19 -9.52 -3.54 -25.24
C PHE A 19 -10.82 -2.89 -24.75
N PHE A 20 -10.79 -1.57 -24.50
CA PHE A 20 -11.96 -0.83 -24.02
C PHE A 20 -13.05 -0.58 -25.08
N LYS A 21 -12.84 -0.94 -26.35
CA LYS A 21 -13.92 -0.97 -27.35
C LYS A 21 -14.82 -2.19 -27.19
N HIS A 22 -14.29 -3.27 -26.62
CA HIS A 22 -14.99 -4.55 -26.50
C HIS A 22 -15.23 -4.98 -25.05
N HIS A 23 -14.54 -4.36 -24.09
CA HIS A 23 -14.60 -4.72 -22.69
C HIS A 23 -14.94 -3.50 -21.82
N LYS A 24 -15.63 -3.77 -20.72
CA LYS A 24 -15.88 -2.80 -19.65
C LYS A 24 -15.30 -3.36 -18.35
N VAL A 25 -14.53 -2.55 -17.65
CA VAL A 25 -14.05 -2.86 -16.30
C VAL A 25 -14.97 -2.17 -15.30
N VAL A 26 -15.46 -2.94 -14.33
CA VAL A 26 -16.30 -2.44 -13.22
C VAL A 26 -15.62 -2.84 -11.93
N VAL A 27 -15.45 -1.87 -11.03
CA VAL A 27 -14.88 -2.08 -9.71
C VAL A 27 -15.93 -1.78 -8.67
N GLU A 28 -16.20 -2.74 -7.80
CA GLU A 28 -17.01 -2.55 -6.60
C GLU A 28 -16.08 -2.17 -5.44
N LYS A 29 -16.16 -0.92 -4.98
CA LYS A 29 -15.25 -0.38 -3.97
C LYS A 29 -15.73 -0.70 -2.55
N ASN A 30 -15.19 -1.78 -2.00
CA ASN A 30 -15.36 -2.13 -0.58
C ASN A 30 -14.26 -1.52 0.30
N ILE A 31 -13.06 -1.32 -0.25
CA ILE A 31 -11.96 -0.62 0.42
C ILE A 31 -12.15 0.89 0.21
N PRO A 32 -12.31 1.69 1.28
CA PRO A 32 -12.49 3.14 1.15
C PRO A 32 -11.25 3.81 0.55
N THR A 33 -11.48 4.82 -0.29
CA THR A 33 -10.39 5.60 -0.90
C THR A 33 -9.66 6.44 0.14
N GLY A 34 -8.32 6.38 0.15
CA GLY A 34 -7.49 7.10 1.11
C GLY A 34 -7.53 6.54 2.54
N ALA A 35 -7.90 5.27 2.69
CA ALA A 35 -7.89 4.58 3.98
C ALA A 35 -6.50 4.00 4.35
N GLY A 36 -5.50 4.10 3.48
CA GLY A 36 -4.15 3.57 3.76
C GLY A 36 -4.03 2.06 3.59
N LEU A 37 -4.97 1.45 2.84
CA LEU A 37 -5.05 0.00 2.59
C LEU A 37 -4.68 -0.40 1.15
N GLY A 38 -4.11 0.52 0.37
CA GLY A 38 -3.65 0.22 -1.01
C GLY A 38 -4.76 -0.08 -2.02
N GLY A 39 -6.03 0.20 -1.73
CA GLY A 39 -7.16 -0.24 -2.57
C GLY A 39 -7.10 0.20 -4.03
N GLY A 40 -6.61 1.41 -4.34
CA GLY A 40 -6.44 1.86 -5.73
C GLY A 40 -5.27 1.17 -6.46
N SER A 41 -4.22 0.83 -5.73
CA SER A 41 -3.07 0.08 -6.24
C SER A 41 -3.42 -1.40 -6.45
N SER A 42 -4.27 -1.95 -5.58
CA SER A 42 -4.85 -3.30 -5.70
C SER A 42 -5.68 -3.45 -6.96
N ASP A 43 -6.62 -2.50 -7.19
CA ASP A 43 -7.42 -2.45 -8.41
C ASP A 43 -6.54 -2.45 -9.68
N ALA A 44 -5.48 -1.62 -9.67
CA ALA A 44 -4.55 -1.48 -10.78
C ALA A 44 -3.70 -2.75 -11.02
N GLY A 45 -3.10 -3.31 -9.96
CA GLY A 45 -2.31 -4.54 -10.07
C GLY A 45 -3.15 -5.72 -10.55
N ALA A 46 -4.38 -5.87 -10.03
CA ALA A 46 -5.33 -6.88 -10.47
C ALA A 46 -5.71 -6.70 -11.94
N PHE A 47 -6.01 -5.46 -12.36
CA PHE A 47 -6.29 -5.15 -13.76
C PHE A 47 -5.11 -5.47 -14.67
N MET A 48 -3.88 -5.12 -14.29
CA MET A 48 -2.69 -5.38 -15.12
C MET A 48 -2.49 -6.88 -15.36
N ARG A 49 -2.69 -7.73 -14.34
CA ARG A 49 -2.67 -9.19 -14.50
C ARG A 49 -3.79 -9.68 -15.42
N LEU A 50 -5.01 -9.22 -15.19
CA LEU A 50 -6.17 -9.58 -16.02
C LEU A 50 -5.96 -9.18 -17.48
N PHE A 51 -5.48 -7.98 -17.73
CA PHE A 51 -5.25 -7.48 -19.08
C PHE A 51 -4.13 -8.26 -19.79
N ASN A 52 -3.04 -8.59 -19.07
CA ASN A 52 -1.98 -9.45 -19.58
C ASN A 52 -2.51 -10.84 -20.00
N GLU A 53 -3.40 -11.43 -19.18
CA GLU A 53 -4.03 -12.73 -19.44
C GLU A 53 -5.04 -12.68 -20.59
N VAL A 54 -6.04 -11.79 -20.52
CA VAL A 54 -7.15 -11.70 -21.48
C VAL A 54 -6.66 -11.34 -22.88
N CYS A 55 -5.63 -10.50 -22.99
CA CYS A 55 -5.04 -10.14 -24.28
C CYS A 55 -3.87 -11.05 -24.67
N ASN A 56 -3.56 -12.08 -23.88
CA ASN A 56 -2.48 -13.03 -24.12
C ASN A 56 -1.15 -12.34 -24.45
N LEU A 57 -0.79 -11.31 -23.67
CA LEU A 57 0.37 -10.45 -23.97
C LEU A 57 1.70 -11.10 -23.61
N GLN A 58 1.68 -12.15 -22.78
CA GLN A 58 2.86 -12.92 -22.36
C GLN A 58 3.96 -12.04 -21.72
N ILE A 59 3.57 -10.95 -21.05
CA ILE A 59 4.49 -10.10 -20.30
C ILE A 59 4.81 -10.81 -18.98
N ASP A 60 6.09 -10.98 -18.66
CA ASP A 60 6.52 -11.58 -17.40
C ASP A 60 6.20 -10.67 -16.20
N THR A 61 6.02 -11.27 -15.01
CA THR A 61 5.63 -10.54 -13.80
C THR A 61 6.60 -9.42 -13.42
N PRO A 62 7.94 -9.60 -13.43
CA PRO A 62 8.87 -8.50 -13.18
C PRO A 62 8.71 -7.31 -14.13
N THR A 63 8.56 -7.56 -15.43
CA THR A 63 8.34 -6.52 -16.44
C THR A 63 7.00 -5.80 -16.20
N LEU A 64 5.94 -6.56 -15.90
CA LEU A 64 4.62 -6.01 -15.58
C LEU A 64 4.65 -5.14 -14.32
N ALA A 65 5.36 -5.59 -13.27
CA ALA A 65 5.54 -4.85 -12.03
C ALA A 65 6.31 -3.54 -12.27
N LYS A 66 7.34 -3.57 -13.12
CA LYS A 66 8.10 -2.37 -13.52
C LYS A 66 7.24 -1.37 -14.30
N MET A 67 6.30 -1.83 -15.13
CA MET A 67 5.33 -0.93 -15.76
C MET A 67 4.42 -0.30 -14.70
N GLY A 68 3.95 -1.11 -13.74
CA GLY A 68 3.08 -0.67 -12.64
C GLY A 68 3.71 0.37 -11.72
N SER A 69 5.02 0.25 -11.43
CA SER A 69 5.74 1.20 -10.57
C SER A 69 5.77 2.63 -11.12
N THR A 70 5.62 2.81 -12.44
CA THR A 70 5.51 4.15 -13.06
C THR A 70 4.20 4.86 -12.73
N VAL A 71 3.17 4.11 -12.33
CA VAL A 71 1.84 4.63 -12.00
C VAL A 71 1.67 4.79 -10.49
N GLY A 72 2.21 3.86 -9.69
CA GLY A 72 2.10 3.88 -8.24
C GLY A 72 3.08 2.94 -7.57
N ALA A 73 3.67 3.44 -6.47
CA ALA A 73 4.64 2.74 -5.63
C ALA A 73 4.19 1.35 -5.16
N ASP A 74 2.91 1.20 -4.80
CA ASP A 74 2.40 -0.07 -4.25
C ASP A 74 1.92 -1.05 -5.32
N ILE A 75 1.80 -0.61 -6.59
CA ILE A 75 1.28 -1.48 -7.67
C ILE A 75 2.15 -2.73 -7.89
N PRO A 76 3.50 -2.65 -7.85
CA PRO A 76 4.37 -3.83 -7.93
C PRO A 76 3.98 -4.94 -6.95
N PHE A 77 3.71 -4.62 -5.69
CA PHE A 77 3.29 -5.60 -4.69
C PHE A 77 2.05 -6.36 -5.15
N PHE A 78 1.03 -5.62 -5.61
CA PHE A 78 -0.19 -6.24 -6.11
C PHE A 78 0.03 -7.01 -7.41
N VAL A 79 0.94 -6.59 -8.30
CA VAL A 79 1.28 -7.34 -9.53
C VAL A 79 1.95 -8.68 -9.21
N TYR A 80 2.88 -8.71 -8.25
CA TYR A 80 3.53 -9.94 -7.81
C TYR A 80 2.55 -10.92 -7.15
N ASN A 81 1.54 -10.41 -6.45
CA ASN A 81 0.46 -11.21 -5.85
C ASN A 81 1.00 -12.30 -4.90
N TYR A 82 2.00 -11.96 -4.10
CA TYR A 82 2.45 -12.78 -2.98
C TYR A 82 1.48 -12.61 -1.79
N ASP A 83 1.39 -13.62 -0.93
CA ASP A 83 0.59 -13.55 0.30
C ASP A 83 1.17 -12.53 1.29
N SER A 84 2.51 -12.51 1.41
CA SER A 84 3.27 -11.55 2.19
C SER A 84 4.61 -11.25 1.53
N ALA A 85 5.13 -10.03 1.73
CA ALA A 85 6.37 -9.58 1.12
C ALA A 85 7.05 -8.49 1.95
N ASN A 86 8.38 -8.50 1.94
CA ASN A 86 9.17 -7.33 2.28
C ASN A 86 9.22 -6.39 1.05
N VAL A 87 8.81 -5.15 1.24
CA VAL A 87 8.83 -4.13 0.19
C VAL A 87 9.85 -3.05 0.54
N SER A 88 10.72 -2.69 -0.41
CA SER A 88 11.74 -1.66 -0.21
C SER A 88 11.98 -0.82 -1.47
N GLY A 89 12.93 0.12 -1.40
CA GLY A 89 13.06 1.19 -2.39
C GLY A 89 11.94 2.22 -2.20
N PHE A 90 11.34 2.66 -3.30
CA PHE A 90 10.10 3.43 -3.31
C PHE A 90 8.84 2.56 -3.43
N GLY A 91 8.97 1.23 -3.30
CA GLY A 91 7.88 0.25 -3.50
C GLY A 91 8.14 -0.73 -4.65
N GLU A 92 9.19 -0.51 -5.44
CA GLU A 92 9.51 -1.30 -6.62
C GLU A 92 10.25 -2.61 -6.34
N VAL A 93 10.90 -2.74 -5.18
CA VAL A 93 11.61 -3.96 -4.78
C VAL A 93 10.71 -4.78 -3.86
N VAL A 94 10.13 -5.84 -4.41
CA VAL A 94 9.18 -6.73 -3.72
C VAL A 94 9.82 -8.11 -3.58
N GLU A 95 10.11 -8.51 -2.35
CA GLU A 95 10.72 -9.81 -2.03
C GLU A 95 9.69 -10.64 -1.25
N PRO A 96 9.30 -11.83 -1.71
CA PRO A 96 8.34 -12.65 -0.99
C PRO A 96 8.87 -12.97 0.41
N PHE A 97 7.97 -12.99 1.38
CA PHE A 97 8.27 -13.31 2.76
C PHE A 97 7.22 -14.29 3.27
N ASP A 98 7.65 -15.34 3.96
CA ASP A 98 6.76 -16.33 4.55
C ASP A 98 6.37 -15.84 5.95
N ASP A 99 5.12 -15.42 6.10
CA ASP A 99 4.56 -14.94 7.36
C ASP A 99 3.33 -15.78 7.72
N GLU A 100 3.00 -15.83 9.00
CA GLU A 100 1.81 -16.54 9.44
C GLU A 100 0.55 -15.73 9.05
N ALA A 101 -0.54 -16.42 8.71
CA ALA A 101 -1.82 -15.76 8.50
C ALA A 101 -2.44 -15.39 9.86
N PHE A 102 -2.90 -14.14 9.99
CA PHE A 102 -3.53 -13.64 11.21
C PHE A 102 -4.93 -13.08 10.92
N GLU A 103 -5.82 -13.20 11.90
CA GLU A 103 -7.05 -12.41 11.91
C GLU A 103 -6.72 -10.99 12.38
N ILE A 104 -7.13 -10.00 11.59
CA ILE A 104 -6.88 -8.58 11.87
C ILE A 104 -8.22 -7.87 12.03
N GLU A 105 -8.33 -7.05 13.07
CA GLU A 105 -9.44 -6.10 13.21
C GLU A 105 -9.07 -4.77 12.60
N LEU A 106 -9.98 -4.19 11.81
CA LEU A 106 -9.81 -2.88 11.18
C LEU A 106 -10.73 -1.85 11.82
N PHE A 107 -10.17 -0.66 12.08
CA PHE A 107 -10.93 0.51 12.49
C PHE A 107 -10.64 1.63 11.48
N MET A 108 -11.67 1.95 10.69
CA MET A 108 -11.60 2.93 9.61
C MET A 108 -12.40 4.19 10.01
N PRO A 109 -11.77 5.18 10.65
CA PRO A 109 -12.45 6.44 10.95
C PRO A 109 -12.81 7.18 9.67
N ASN A 110 -13.85 8.03 9.71
CA ASN A 110 -14.25 8.88 8.59
C ASN A 110 -13.32 10.10 8.46
N ILE A 111 -12.02 9.85 8.25
CA ILE A 111 -10.96 10.83 8.06
C ILE A 111 -10.24 10.45 6.78
N HIS A 112 -10.02 11.41 5.88
CA HIS A 112 -9.30 11.17 4.64
C HIS A 112 -7.89 11.75 4.75
N CYS A 113 -6.87 10.89 4.65
CA CYS A 113 -5.48 11.32 4.69
C CYS A 113 -4.90 11.38 3.27
N ASP A 114 -4.53 12.57 2.84
CA ASP A 114 -3.84 12.79 1.58
C ASP A 114 -2.39 12.33 1.71
N THR A 115 -2.06 11.19 1.09
CA THR A 115 -0.70 10.64 1.10
C THR A 115 0.37 11.69 0.72
N PRO A 116 0.21 12.53 -0.33
CA PRO A 116 1.20 13.57 -0.63
C PRO A 116 1.40 14.59 0.50
N LEU A 117 0.35 14.95 1.23
CA LEU A 117 0.43 15.88 2.35
C LEU A 117 1.16 15.24 3.55
N VAL A 118 0.87 13.97 3.84
CA VAL A 118 1.55 13.23 4.91
C VAL A 118 3.05 13.12 4.62
N TYR A 119 3.44 12.71 3.41
CA TYR A 119 4.86 12.66 3.02
C TYR A 119 5.53 14.04 3.03
N LYS A 120 4.83 15.10 2.61
CA LYS A 120 5.35 16.47 2.68
C LYS A 120 5.57 16.93 4.13
N THR A 121 4.65 16.57 5.02
CA THR A 121 4.73 16.87 6.46
C THR A 121 5.87 16.09 7.10
N PHE A 122 5.97 14.80 6.83
CA PHE A 122 7.08 13.95 7.22
C PHE A 122 8.44 14.55 6.82
N LYS A 123 8.59 14.92 5.54
CA LYS A 123 9.80 15.53 5.01
C LYS A 123 10.18 16.82 5.73
N ARG A 124 9.18 17.64 6.09
CA ARG A 124 9.39 18.97 6.69
C ARG A 124 9.67 18.90 8.19
N GLU A 125 9.00 18.01 8.89
CA GLU A 125 8.93 18.03 10.36
C GLU A 125 9.74 16.92 11.04
N LEU A 126 9.95 15.78 10.37
CA LEU A 126 10.43 14.55 11.02
C LEU A 126 11.63 13.90 10.33
N PHE A 127 11.89 14.22 9.06
CA PHE A 127 12.91 13.53 8.27
C PHE A 127 14.31 13.59 8.87
N ASP A 128 14.68 14.72 9.47
CA ASP A 128 15.98 14.92 10.10
C ASP A 128 16.13 14.18 11.45
N GLU A 129 15.04 13.64 12.00
CA GLU A 129 15.04 12.87 13.26
C GLU A 129 15.24 11.35 13.04
N ILE A 130 15.33 10.89 11.80
CA ILE A 130 15.29 9.46 11.48
C ILE A 130 16.68 8.86 11.44
N GLU A 131 16.84 7.79 12.22
CA GLU A 131 18.04 6.95 12.23
C GLU A 131 17.78 5.66 11.44
N PRO A 132 18.32 5.50 10.21
CA PRO A 132 18.02 4.34 9.35
C PRO A 132 18.39 2.98 9.95
N THR A 133 19.27 2.95 10.95
CA THR A 133 19.72 1.75 11.63
C THR A 133 18.69 1.18 12.60
N ALA A 134 17.65 1.94 12.96
CA ALA A 134 16.61 1.53 13.91
C ALA A 134 15.87 0.24 13.50
N PHE A 135 15.82 -0.05 12.19
CA PHE A 135 15.06 -1.16 11.62
C PHE A 135 15.95 -2.30 11.08
N GLN A 136 17.24 -2.27 11.39
CA GLN A 136 18.17 -3.28 10.91
C GLN A 136 17.74 -4.69 11.37
N GLY A 137 17.58 -5.60 10.42
CA GLY A 137 17.19 -6.99 10.68
C GLY A 137 15.68 -7.24 10.72
N TRP A 138 14.84 -6.21 10.65
CA TRP A 138 13.38 -6.37 10.65
C TRP A 138 12.86 -7.18 9.47
N LYS A 139 13.54 -7.14 8.31
CA LYS A 139 13.21 -7.97 7.13
C LYS A 139 13.20 -9.49 7.40
N LYS A 140 13.74 -9.93 8.55
CA LYS A 140 13.80 -11.34 8.95
C LYS A 140 12.81 -11.68 10.07
N LEU A 141 12.12 -10.69 10.61
CA LEU A 141 11.14 -10.86 11.67
C LEU A 141 9.76 -11.08 11.06
N THR A 142 8.98 -11.96 11.67
CA THR A 142 7.55 -12.10 11.37
C THR A 142 6.81 -10.81 11.74
N THR A 143 5.64 -10.58 11.15
CA THR A 143 4.79 -9.43 11.50
C THR A 143 4.55 -9.37 13.00
N LYS A 144 4.23 -10.50 13.64
CA LYS A 144 4.00 -10.54 15.09
C LYS A 144 5.24 -10.13 15.89
N GLU A 145 6.42 -10.61 15.54
CA GLU A 145 7.66 -10.21 16.23
C GLU A 145 7.98 -8.72 16.06
N VAL A 146 7.65 -8.12 14.91
CA VAL A 146 7.78 -6.68 14.71
C VAL A 146 6.81 -5.93 15.63
N LEU A 147 5.54 -6.31 15.62
CA LEU A 147 4.50 -5.66 16.42
C LEU A 147 4.73 -5.83 17.94
N ASP A 148 5.25 -6.97 18.39
CA ASP A 148 5.60 -7.20 19.80
C ASP A 148 6.79 -6.34 20.27
N LYS A 149 7.65 -5.88 19.35
CA LYS A 149 8.86 -5.10 19.64
C LYS A 149 8.68 -3.59 19.47
N ALA A 150 7.68 -3.17 18.71
CA ALA A 150 7.48 -1.78 18.31
C ALA A 150 6.06 -1.33 18.63
N ASP A 151 5.92 -0.13 19.18
CA ASP A 151 4.61 0.52 19.25
C ASP A 151 4.19 1.06 17.87
N ALA A 152 2.98 1.61 17.78
CA ALA A 152 2.44 2.14 16.52
C ALA A 152 3.30 3.25 15.88
N ILE A 153 4.04 4.01 16.70
CA ILE A 153 4.88 5.12 16.23
C ILE A 153 6.19 4.57 15.67
N MET A 154 6.81 3.61 16.35
CA MET A 154 8.02 2.95 15.89
C MET A 154 7.77 2.05 14.67
N ALA A 155 6.58 1.43 14.58
CA ALA A 155 6.24 0.57 13.45
C ALA A 155 5.91 1.35 12.16
N ASN A 156 5.62 2.64 12.25
CA ASN A 156 5.23 3.46 11.10
C ASN A 156 5.63 4.93 11.26
N ASP A 157 6.73 5.30 10.61
CA ASP A 157 7.27 6.67 10.56
C ASP A 157 6.26 7.71 10.04
N LEU A 158 5.32 7.30 9.17
CA LEU A 158 4.28 8.19 8.64
C LEU A 158 3.16 8.45 9.65
N TYR A 159 3.04 7.67 10.73
CA TYR A 159 1.97 7.87 11.71
C TYR A 159 2.14 9.20 12.45
N ARG A 160 3.36 9.54 12.91
CA ARG A 160 3.64 10.87 13.50
C ARG A 160 3.32 11.99 12.51
N ALA A 161 3.74 11.85 11.25
CA ALA A 161 3.44 12.83 10.22
C ALA A 161 1.93 12.98 9.97
N SER A 162 1.19 11.89 10.03
CA SER A 162 -0.27 11.86 9.88
C SER A 162 -0.95 12.57 11.05
N LEU A 163 -0.50 12.38 12.29
CA LEU A 163 -1.01 13.08 13.47
C LEU A 163 -0.72 14.59 13.46
N ILE A 164 0.34 15.03 12.77
CA ILE A 164 0.64 16.45 12.57
C ILE A 164 -0.26 17.04 11.48
N ALA A 165 -0.39 16.34 10.35
CA ALA A 165 -1.20 16.79 9.21
C ALA A 165 -2.71 16.77 9.50
N TYR A 166 -3.16 15.80 10.29
CA TYR A 166 -4.56 15.54 10.65
C TYR A 166 -4.68 15.32 12.17
N PRO A 167 -4.67 16.40 12.98
CA PRO A 167 -4.71 16.29 14.45
C PRO A 167 -5.91 15.53 15.02
N GLU A 168 -7.03 15.48 14.29
CA GLU A 168 -8.22 14.70 14.64
C GLU A 168 -7.96 13.20 14.79
N LEU A 169 -6.88 12.67 14.20
CA LEU A 169 -6.46 11.28 14.39
C LEU A 169 -6.14 10.98 15.87
N LYS A 170 -5.71 11.99 16.65
CA LYS A 170 -5.42 11.83 18.09
C LYS A 170 -6.67 11.51 18.90
N GLU A 171 -7.82 12.03 18.48
CA GLU A 171 -9.10 11.85 19.18
C GLU A 171 -9.69 10.45 18.96
N VAL A 172 -9.29 9.78 17.88
CA VAL A 172 -9.79 8.45 17.50
C VAL A 172 -8.77 7.33 17.68
N ALA A 173 -7.50 7.68 17.94
CA ALA A 173 -6.44 6.73 18.20
C ALA A 173 -6.77 5.87 19.43
N LYS A 174 -6.49 4.57 19.33
CA LYS A 174 -6.76 3.59 20.39
C LYS A 174 -5.47 2.94 20.84
N GLU A 175 -5.32 2.76 22.14
CA GLU A 175 -4.19 2.01 22.70
C GLU A 175 -4.18 0.56 22.18
N GLY A 176 -3.00 0.05 21.82
CA GLY A 176 -2.83 -1.28 21.25
C GLY A 176 -3.25 -1.43 19.78
N TRP A 177 -3.50 -0.32 19.07
CA TRP A 177 -3.74 -0.32 17.63
C TRP A 177 -2.57 0.29 16.87
N TYR A 178 -2.25 -0.31 15.73
CA TYR A 178 -1.24 0.14 14.77
C TYR A 178 -1.89 0.96 13.64
N PHE A 179 -1.08 1.63 12.84
CA PHE A 179 -1.53 2.54 11.78
C PHE A 179 -1.07 2.07 10.40
N SER A 180 -1.99 1.99 9.43
CA SER A 180 -1.69 1.48 8.08
C SER A 180 -1.29 2.61 7.12
N GLY A 181 -0.11 2.47 6.50
CA GLY A 181 0.39 3.41 5.48
C GLY A 181 0.42 4.86 5.98
N SER A 182 -0.12 5.79 5.17
CA SER A 182 -0.31 7.20 5.56
C SER A 182 -1.70 7.47 6.18
N GLY A 183 -2.41 6.41 6.58
CA GLY A 183 -3.74 6.51 7.16
C GLY A 183 -4.89 6.48 6.18
N SER A 184 -6.12 6.51 6.67
CA SER A 184 -6.50 6.70 8.08
C SER A 184 -6.80 5.42 8.88
N THR A 185 -6.61 4.24 8.30
CA THR A 185 -6.99 2.97 8.96
C THR A 185 -6.05 2.61 10.11
N PHE A 186 -6.66 2.24 11.23
CA PHE A 186 -6.00 1.56 12.34
C PHE A 186 -6.26 0.06 12.26
N PHE A 187 -5.30 -0.74 12.69
CA PHE A 187 -5.45 -2.19 12.76
C PHE A 187 -4.86 -2.78 14.04
N ARG A 188 -5.30 -3.98 14.42
CA ARG A 188 -4.63 -4.82 15.43
C ARG A 188 -4.78 -6.29 15.09
N ILE A 189 -3.82 -7.11 15.50
CA ILE A 189 -3.98 -8.56 15.46
C ILE A 189 -5.05 -8.95 16.48
N LYS A 190 -6.03 -9.76 16.06
CA LYS A 190 -7.06 -10.27 16.95
C LYS A 190 -6.45 -11.31 17.87
N LEU A 191 -6.60 -11.10 19.18
CA LEU A 191 -6.20 -12.09 20.17
C LEU A 191 -7.26 -13.19 20.21
N ASN A 192 -6.81 -14.44 20.02
CA ASN A 192 -7.65 -15.63 20.17
C ASN A 192 -8.08 -15.85 21.64
#